data_AF-A0A971KBG0-F1
#
_entry.id   AF-A0A971KBG0-F1
#
_cell.length_a   1.000
_cell.length_b   1.000
_cell.length_c   1.000
_cell.angle_alpha   90.00
_cell.angle_beta   90.00
_cell.angle_gamma   90.00
#
_symmetry.space_group_name_H-M   'P 1'
#
loop_
_entity.id
_entity.type
_entity.pdbx_description
1 polymer ?
#
loop_
_entity_poly.entity_id
_entity_poly.type
_entity_poly.pdbx_seq_one_letter_code
_entity_poly.pdbx_strand_id
1 'polypeptide(L)'
;MPGTLDLGGTWLIKGIDGRRGAPESFVAETVDLRTFIEAQVPGEVHLDLLRHGIIADPRVGTNALEARWVEEQYWIYRRDRRARRGCGCSVGRAGL
;
A
#
# COMPACT_ATOMS: atom_id res chain seq x y z
N MET A 1 10.43 -2.82 -26.25
CA MET A 1 9.68 -1.72 -25.59
C MET A 1 9.47 -2.13 -24.15
N PRO A 2 9.87 -1.35 -23.13
CA PRO A 2 9.62 -1.71 -21.74
C PRO A 2 8.10 -1.79 -21.51
N GLY A 3 7.62 -2.90 -20.98
CA GLY A 3 6.20 -3.07 -20.67
C GLY A 3 5.80 -2.15 -19.51
N THR A 4 4.77 -1.33 -19.71
CA THR A 4 4.17 -0.53 -18.64
C THR A 4 3.31 -1.44 -17.76
N LEU A 5 3.56 -1.43 -16.44
CA LEU A 5 2.76 -2.16 -15.47
C LEU A 5 1.96 -1.16 -14.63
N ASP A 6 0.63 -1.23 -14.71
CA ASP A 6 -0.24 -0.44 -13.85
C ASP A 6 -0.24 -0.98 -12.42
N LEU A 7 0.06 -0.11 -11.46
CA LEU A 7 0.08 -0.37 -10.02
C LEU A 7 -1.19 0.15 -9.31
N GLY A 8 -2.18 0.65 -10.04
CA GLY A 8 -3.47 1.11 -9.51
C GLY A 8 -4.35 -0.01 -8.94
N GLY A 9 -5.26 0.33 -8.02
CA GLY A 9 -6.26 -0.56 -7.41
C GLY A 9 -6.22 -0.56 -5.88
N THR A 10 -6.68 -1.66 -5.28
CA THR A 10 -6.71 -1.84 -3.82
C THR A 10 -5.35 -2.27 -3.28
N TRP A 11 -4.94 -1.62 -2.20
CA TRP A 11 -3.74 -1.88 -1.43
C TRP A 11 -4.12 -2.11 0.03
N LEU A 12 -3.21 -2.68 0.82
CA LEU A 12 -3.33 -2.79 2.26
C LEU A 12 -2.37 -1.81 2.91
N ILE A 13 -2.81 -1.08 3.92
CA ILE A 13 -1.98 -0.12 4.65
C ILE A 13 -1.95 -0.41 6.15
N LYS A 14 -0.81 -0.09 6.76
CA LYS A 14 -0.62 -0.13 8.21
C LYS A 14 0.19 1.08 8.67
N GLY A 15 -0.32 1.77 9.68
CA GLY A 15 0.40 2.82 10.40
C GLY A 15 1.23 2.24 11.54
N ILE A 16 2.47 2.72 11.69
CA ILE A 16 3.35 2.42 12.83
C ILE A 16 3.92 3.72 13.41
N ASP A 17 4.02 3.79 14.73
CA ASP A 17 4.48 4.99 15.46
C ASP A 17 6.01 5.00 15.65
N GLY A 18 6.70 4.03 15.07
CA GLY A 18 8.14 3.79 15.23
C GLY A 18 8.54 3.32 16.64
N ARG A 19 7.60 3.24 17.58
CA ARG A 19 7.83 2.81 18.98
C ARG A 19 7.28 1.41 19.25
N ARG A 20 6.22 1.02 18.54
CA ARG A 20 5.55 -0.28 18.66
C ARG A 20 5.70 -1.06 17.35
N GLY A 21 6.59 -2.04 17.40
CA GLY A 21 6.86 -2.95 16.28
C GLY A 21 7.93 -2.42 15.35
N ALA A 22 8.83 -3.30 14.96
CA ALA A 22 9.86 -3.01 13.98
C ALA A 22 9.21 -3.00 12.58
N PRO A 23 9.49 -2.01 11.71
CA PRO A 23 8.93 -1.95 10.36
C PRO A 23 9.15 -3.24 9.57
N GLU A 24 10.25 -3.95 9.84
CA GLU A 24 10.62 -5.23 9.24
C GLU A 24 9.55 -6.32 9.46
N SER A 25 8.90 -6.33 10.62
CA SER A 25 7.86 -7.31 10.95
C SER A 25 6.63 -7.17 10.05
N PHE A 26 6.34 -5.96 9.57
CA PHE A 26 5.18 -5.68 8.71
C PHE A 26 5.48 -5.85 7.21
N VAL A 27 6.77 -5.84 6.87
CA VAL A 27 7.25 -6.09 5.50
C VAL A 27 7.50 -7.58 5.25
N ALA A 28 7.62 -8.40 6.31
CA ALA A 28 7.83 -9.84 6.21
C ALA A 28 6.76 -10.57 5.38
N GLU A 29 7.14 -11.70 4.79
CA GLU A 29 6.23 -12.51 3.96
C GLU A 29 5.03 -13.04 4.79
N THR A 30 5.29 -13.47 6.02
CA THR A 30 4.31 -14.02 6.96
C THR A 30 3.79 -12.96 7.93
N VAL A 31 3.09 -11.95 7.43
CA VAL A 31 2.44 -10.93 8.26
C VAL A 31 0.94 -11.23 8.44
N ASP A 32 0.39 -10.91 9.62
CA ASP A 32 -1.06 -10.95 9.83
C ASP A 32 -1.75 -9.77 9.13
N LEU A 33 -2.34 -10.06 7.98
CA LEU A 33 -3.05 -9.09 7.14
C LEU A 33 -4.32 -8.54 7.79
N ARG A 34 -4.88 -9.20 8.81
CA ARG A 34 -6.09 -8.71 9.51
C ARG A 34 -5.86 -7.39 10.25
N THR A 35 -4.59 -7.09 10.54
CA THR A 35 -4.20 -5.86 11.22
C THR A 35 -4.11 -4.66 10.26
N PHE A 36 -4.18 -4.88 8.95
CA PHE A 36 -4.09 -3.87 7.91
C PHE A 36 -5.51 -3.39 7.54
N ILE A 37 -5.59 -2.18 7.01
CA ILE A 37 -6.83 -1.63 6.44
C ILE A 37 -6.68 -1.49 4.92
N GLU A 38 -7.81 -1.49 4.22
CA GLU A 38 -7.82 -1.31 2.76
C GLU A 38 -7.59 0.14 2.37
N ALA A 39 -6.78 0.35 1.34
CA ALA A 39 -6.42 1.64 0.76
C ALA A 39 -6.57 1.65 -0.75
N GLN A 40 -6.82 2.82 -1.33
CA GLN A 40 -6.98 2.97 -2.77
C GLN A 40 -5.81 3.76 -3.38
N VAL A 41 -5.15 3.18 -4.39
CA VAL A 41 -4.08 3.85 -5.14
C VAL A 41 -4.51 4.01 -6.60
N PRO A 42 -4.45 5.22 -7.18
CA PRO A 42 -3.96 6.46 -6.58
C PRO A 42 -4.91 7.04 -5.53
N GLY A 43 -4.35 7.60 -4.45
CA GLY A 43 -5.09 8.14 -3.32
C GLY A 43 -4.15 8.61 -2.20
N GLU A 44 -4.72 9.00 -1.06
CA GLU A 44 -3.99 9.39 0.15
C GLU A 44 -4.52 8.70 1.40
N VAL A 45 -3.66 8.58 2.42
CA VAL A 45 -3.98 7.87 3.66
C VAL A 45 -5.14 8.50 4.43
N HIS A 46 -5.31 9.83 4.41
CA HIS A 46 -6.41 10.48 5.12
C HIS A 46 -7.77 10.04 4.57
N LEU A 47 -7.89 9.88 3.24
CA LEU A 47 -9.13 9.43 2.62
C LEU A 47 -9.45 7.99 3.01
N ASP A 48 -8.44 7.13 3.07
CA ASP A 48 -8.63 5.74 3.48
C ASP A 48 -9.03 5.65 4.96
N LEU A 49 -8.33 6.38 5.85
CA LEU A 49 -8.69 6.46 7.27
C LEU A 49 -10.09 7.05 7.49
N LEU A 50 -10.48 8.06 6.71
CA LEU A 50 -11.81 8.65 6.74
C LEU A 50 -12.88 7.63 6.29
N ARG A 51 -12.62 6.86 5.22
CA ARG A 51 -13.52 5.78 4.76
C ARG A 51 -13.74 4.70 5.81
N HIS A 52 -12.71 4.39 6.60
CA HIS A 52 -12.79 3.45 7.72
C HIS A 52 -13.31 4.10 9.02
N GLY A 53 -13.61 5.39 9.03
CA GLY A 53 -14.11 6.12 10.21
C GLY A 53 -13.08 6.29 11.33
N ILE A 54 -11.79 6.15 11.02
CA ILE A 54 -10.69 6.26 11.99
C ILE A 54 -10.39 7.73 12.29
N ILE A 55 -10.58 8.61 11.30
CA ILE A 55 -10.48 10.06 11.46
C ILE A 55 -11.79 10.72 11.00
N ALA A 56 -12.14 11.85 11.62
CA ALA A 56 -13.18 12.73 11.12
C ALA A 56 -12.67 13.52 9.90
N ASP A 57 -13.58 14.12 9.10
CA ASP A 57 -13.19 14.91 7.93
C ASP A 57 -12.26 16.07 8.37
N PRO A 58 -10.98 16.07 7.95
CA PRO A 58 -10.02 17.09 8.35
C PRO A 58 -10.39 18.49 7.87
N ARG A 59 -11.26 18.61 6.86
CA ARG A 59 -11.71 19.88 6.30
C ARG A 59 -12.74 20.60 7.18
N VAL A 60 -13.26 19.94 8.21
CA VAL A 60 -14.33 20.48 9.05
C VAL A 60 -13.76 20.93 10.40
N GLY A 61 -13.97 22.21 10.73
CA GLY A 61 -13.64 22.76 12.05
C GLY A 61 -12.17 22.57 12.43
N THR A 62 -11.93 21.96 13.60
CA THR A 62 -10.58 21.68 14.14
C THR A 62 -10.16 20.22 13.97
N ASN A 63 -10.88 19.42 13.17
CA ASN A 63 -10.58 18.00 12.98
C ASN A 63 -9.20 17.76 12.38
N ALA A 64 -8.65 18.72 11.63
CA ALA A 64 -7.26 18.66 11.16
C ALA A 64 -6.25 18.52 12.31
N LEU A 65 -6.48 19.17 13.46
CA LEU A 65 -5.61 19.03 14.64
C LEU A 65 -5.71 17.63 15.25
N GLU A 66 -6.91 17.05 15.25
CA GLU A 66 -7.12 15.68 15.72
C GLU A 66 -6.55 14.64 14.76
N ALA A 67 -6.50 14.94 13.45
CA ALA A 67 -5.92 14.06 12.43
C ALA A 67 -4.39 14.21 12.29
N ARG A 68 -3.76 15.17 12.99
CA ARG A 68 -2.32 15.46 12.90
C ARG A 68 -1.44 14.24 13.14
N TRP A 69 -1.86 13.33 14.04
CA TRP A 69 -1.10 12.12 14.34
C TRP A 69 -0.87 11.26 13.10
N VAL A 70 -1.73 11.34 12.06
CA VAL A 70 -1.57 10.57 10.82
C VAL A 70 -0.25 10.89 10.13
N GLU A 71 0.20 12.14 10.20
CA GLU A 71 1.44 12.64 9.59
C GLU A 71 2.69 12.23 10.37
N GLU A 72 2.51 11.91 11.65
CA GLU A 72 3.57 11.53 12.60
C GLU A 72 3.85 10.02 12.57
N GLN A 73 3.04 9.25 11.81
CA GLN A 73 3.16 7.80 11.67
C GLN A 73 3.86 7.44 10.36
N TYR A 74 4.57 6.31 10.37
CA TYR A 74 5.03 5.68 9.14
C TYR A 74 3.94 4.78 8.57
N TRP A 75 3.67 4.93 7.27
CA TRP A 75 2.65 4.16 6.57
C TRP A 75 3.29 3.13 5.64
N ILE A 76 2.96 1.87 5.87
CA ILE A 76 3.44 0.74 5.08
C ILE A 76 2.34 0.35 4.11
N TYR A 77 2.60 0.52 2.81
CA TYR A 77 1.72 0.06 1.73
C TYR A 77 2.16 -1.33 1.27
N ARG A 78 1.21 -2.26 1.24
CA ARG A 78 1.43 -3.65 0.83
C ARG A 78 0.43 -4.05 -0.25
N ARG A 79 0.93 -4.76 -1.26
CA ARG A 79 0.09 -5.42 -2.25
C ARG A 79 0.79 -6.65 -2.79
N ASP A 80 0.06 -7.75 -2.87
CA ASP A 80 0.53 -8.90 -3.63
C ASP A 80 0.29 -8.66 -5.12
N ARG A 81 1.35 -8.75 -5.90
CA ARG A 81 1.29 -8.74 -7.36
C ARG A 81 2.00 -9.97 -7.86
N ARG A 82 1.24 -10.85 -8.53
CA ARG A 82 1.84 -11.83 -9.44
C ARG A 82 2.49 -11.09 -10.60
N ALA A 83 3.80 -10.90 -10.53
CA ALA A 83 4.59 -10.59 -11.71
C ALA A 83 4.48 -11.78 -12.66
N ARG A 84 3.66 -11.67 -13.71
CA ARG A 84 3.79 -12.59 -14.85
C ARG A 84 5.16 -12.32 -15.45
N ARG A 85 6.13 -13.20 -15.19
CA ARG A 85 7.36 -13.23 -15.98
C ARG A 85 6.91 -13.38 -17.43
N GLY A 86 7.19 -12.38 -18.26
CA GLY A 86 6.89 -12.46 -19.68
C GLY A 86 7.58 -13.69 -20.27
N CYS A 87 6.78 -14.68 -20.66
CA CYS A 87 7.22 -15.74 -21.54
C CYS A 87 7.25 -15.17 -22.96
N GLY A 88 8.39 -15.32 -23.65
CA GLY A 88 8.53 -14.86 -25.03
C GLY A 88 9.96 -14.89 -25.57
N CYS A 89 10.75 -15.93 -25.29
CA CYS A 89 11.92 -16.25 -26.11
C CYS A 89 11.55 -17.44 -27.00
N SER A 90 10.96 -17.17 -28.16
CA SER A 90 10.99 -18.13 -29.27
C SER A 90 12.44 -18.20 -29.73
N VAL A 91 13.22 -19.16 -29.21
CA VAL A 91 14.53 -19.47 -29.79
C VAL A 91 14.24 -19.97 -31.20
N GLY A 92 14.61 -19.15 -32.19
CA GLY A 92 14.52 -19.53 -33.59
C GLY A 92 15.36 -20.79 -33.77
N ARG A 93 14.69 -21.89 -34.12
CA ARG A 93 15.34 -23.10 -34.63
C ARG A 93 15.90 -22.72 -36.00
N ALA A 94 17.12 -22.20 -36.05
CA ALA A 94 17.88 -22.09 -37.28
C ALA A 94 18.26 -23.51 -37.69
N GLY A 95 17.55 -24.03 -38.69
CA GLY A 95 18.04 -25.18 -39.44
C GLY A 95 19.24 -24.75 -40.28
N LEU A 96 20.28 -25.57 -40.25
CA LEU A 96 20.99 -26.11 -41.41
C LEU A 96 21.84 -27.29 -40.92
#